data_AF-A0A1F4VFD5-F1
#
_entry.id   AF-A0A1F4VFD5-F1
#
_cell.length_a   1.000
_cell.length_b   1.000
_cell.length_c   1.000
_cell.angle_alpha   90.00
_cell.angle_beta   90.00
_cell.angle_gamma   90.00
#
_symmetry.space_group_name_H-M   'P 1'
#
loop_
_entity.id
_entity.type
_entity.pdbx_description
1 polymer ?
#
loop_
_entity_poly.entity_id
_entity_poly.type
_entity_poly.pdbx_seq_one_letter_code
_entity_poly.pdbx_strand_id
1 'polypeptide(L)'
;MAREDDGVTVPPPNVGDEIYVPWSWAILAGRSVLLHGGLAAVTRVWTDQGRTLVEVAEHPNCIWDWDDISQSQEILRVNYGNRRSGSQPLGR
;
A
#
# COMPACT_ATOMS: atom_id res chain seq x y z
N MET A 1 -5.23 32.66 -15.15
CA MET A 1 -3.91 32.00 -15.13
C MET A 1 -4.09 30.75 -14.30
N ALA A 2 -4.23 29.59 -14.96
CA ALA A 2 -4.39 28.32 -14.27
C ALA A 2 -3.08 28.01 -13.55
N ARG A 3 -3.16 27.68 -12.25
CA ARG A 3 -2.05 27.02 -11.58
C ARG A 3 -2.17 25.56 -11.97
N GLU A 4 -1.32 25.14 -12.89
CA GLU A 4 -1.00 23.74 -13.10
C GLU A 4 -0.36 23.30 -11.79
N ASP A 5 -1.16 22.63 -10.95
CA ASP A 5 -0.67 21.86 -9.84
C ASP A 5 0.18 20.76 -10.46
N ASP A 6 1.50 20.98 -10.55
CA ASP A 6 2.48 19.97 -10.96
C ASP A 6 2.55 18.95 -9.81
N GLY A 7 1.45 18.22 -9.66
CA GLY A 7 1.29 17.16 -8.68
C GLY A 7 2.35 16.13 -9.02
N VAL A 8 3.39 16.07 -8.19
CA VAL A 8 4.49 15.11 -8.31
C VAL A 8 3.88 13.72 -8.49
N THR A 9 3.87 13.25 -9.73
CA THR A 9 3.37 11.92 -10.05
C THR A 9 4.49 10.96 -9.71
N VAL A 10 4.35 10.28 -8.57
CA VAL A 10 5.29 9.24 -8.19
C VAL A 10 5.03 8.04 -9.11
N PRO A 11 6.04 7.58 -9.86
CA PRO A 11 5.86 6.48 -10.79
C PRO A 11 5.39 5.21 -10.04
N PRO A 12 4.60 4.34 -10.70
CA PRO A 12 4.20 3.08 -10.11
C PRO A 12 5.41 2.20 -9.79
N PRO A 13 5.36 1.39 -8.72
CA PRO A 13 6.43 0.45 -8.40
C PRO A 13 6.46 -0.68 -9.41
N ASN A 14 7.58 -1.40 -9.46
CA ASN A 14 7.71 -2.67 -10.16
C ASN A 14 7.48 -3.84 -9.20
N VAL A 15 7.17 -5.01 -9.77
CA VAL A 15 7.18 -6.26 -9.00
C VAL A 15 8.58 -6.51 -8.45
N GLY A 16 8.67 -6.75 -7.15
CA GLY A 16 9.92 -6.91 -6.40
C GLY A 16 10.38 -5.66 -5.67
N ASP A 17 9.82 -4.48 -5.97
CA ASP A 17 10.12 -3.26 -5.22
C ASP A 17 9.55 -3.33 -3.81
N GLU A 18 10.18 -2.60 -2.88
CA GLU A 18 9.64 -2.42 -1.54
C GLU A 18 8.92 -1.07 -1.43
N ILE A 19 7.69 -1.10 -0.93
CA ILE A 19 6.86 0.09 -0.70
C ILE A 19 6.35 0.11 0.74
N TYR A 20 5.98 1.28 1.23
CA TYR A 20 5.30 1.40 2.51
C TYR A 20 3.79 1.31 2.32
N VAL A 21 3.15 0.42 3.08
CA VAL A 21 1.69 0.31 3.14
C VAL A 21 1.18 0.85 4.49
N PRO A 22 0.06 1.59 4.52
CA PRO A 22 -0.54 2.04 5.76
C PRO A 22 -1.18 0.87 6.52
N TRP A 23 -1.50 1.09 7.80
CA TRP A 23 -2.38 0.16 8.51
C TRP A 23 -3.79 0.24 7.93
N SER A 24 -4.50 -0.89 7.89
CA SER A 24 -5.87 -0.93 7.37
C SER A 24 -6.68 -2.08 7.98
N TRP A 25 -7.99 -1.98 7.88
CA TRP A 25 -8.92 -3.06 8.21
C TRP A 25 -9.30 -3.80 6.93
N ALA A 26 -9.28 -5.14 6.98
CA ALA A 26 -9.74 -5.97 5.87
C ALA A 26 -10.68 -7.08 6.36
N ILE A 27 -11.56 -7.54 5.47
CA ILE A 27 -12.35 -8.74 5.69
C ILE A 27 -11.73 -9.89 4.90
N LEU A 28 -11.12 -10.85 5.61
CA LEU A 28 -10.51 -12.04 5.01
C LEU A 28 -11.23 -13.28 5.51
N ALA A 29 -11.74 -14.10 4.58
CA ALA A 29 -12.51 -15.31 4.89
C ALA A 29 -13.66 -15.06 5.90
N GLY A 30 -14.36 -13.93 5.78
CA GLY A 30 -15.47 -13.55 6.65
C GLY A 30 -15.08 -13.04 8.04
N ARG A 31 -13.81 -12.73 8.28
CA ARG A 31 -13.31 -12.19 9.55
C ARG A 31 -12.64 -10.85 9.35
N SER A 32 -12.86 -9.92 10.28
CA SER A 32 -12.11 -8.68 10.35
C SER A 32 -10.68 -8.95 10.78
N VAL A 33 -9.72 -8.51 9.98
CA VAL A 33 -8.29 -8.63 10.22
C VAL A 33 -7.69 -7.23 10.25
N LEU A 34 -6.81 -6.98 11.22
CA LEU A 34 -5.98 -5.78 11.23
C LEU A 34 -4.71 -6.03 10.42
N LEU A 35 -4.53 -5.24 9.37
CA LEU A 35 -3.31 -5.21 8.58
C LEU A 35 -2.40 -4.14 9.18
N HIS A 36 -1.25 -4.53 9.75
CA HIS A 36 -0.29 -3.55 10.23
C HIS A 36 0.48 -2.94 9.05
N GLY A 37 0.55 -1.62 9.02
CA GLY A 37 1.38 -0.91 8.05
C GLY A 37 2.87 -1.14 8.26
N GLY A 38 3.66 -0.83 7.23
CA GLY A 38 5.11 -1.00 7.21
C GLY A 38 5.63 -1.22 5.80
N LEU A 39 6.92 -1.55 5.72
CA LEU A 39 7.58 -1.91 4.48
C LEU A 39 7.08 -3.27 3.97
N ALA A 40 6.76 -3.35 2.69
CA ALA A 40 6.15 -4.50 2.06
C ALA A 40 6.67 -4.72 0.63
N ALA A 41 6.82 -5.96 0.21
CA ALA A 41 7.34 -6.32 -1.11
C ALA A 41 6.22 -6.43 -2.13
N VAL A 42 6.29 -5.66 -3.22
CA VAL A 42 5.29 -5.68 -4.29
C VAL A 42 5.32 -7.01 -5.04
N THR A 43 4.19 -7.71 -5.08
CA THR A 43 4.04 -9.00 -5.75
C THR A 43 3.29 -8.90 -7.07
N ARG A 44 2.40 -7.92 -7.22
CA ARG A 44 1.69 -7.64 -8.47
C ARG A 44 1.40 -6.16 -8.63
N VAL A 45 1.41 -5.71 -9.88
CA VAL A 45 1.03 -4.35 -10.29
C VAL A 45 0.18 -4.47 -11.54
N TRP A 46 -0.96 -3.79 -11.57
CA TRP A 46 -1.81 -3.74 -12.76
C TRP A 46 -2.64 -2.46 -12.76
N THR A 47 -3.21 -2.15 -13.92
CA THR A 47 -4.13 -1.02 -14.06
C THR A 47 -5.56 -1.53 -14.10
N ASP A 48 -6.45 -0.94 -13.32
CA ASP A 48 -7.90 -1.15 -13.41
C ASP A 48 -8.62 0.20 -13.38
N GLN A 49 -9.53 0.41 -14.33
CA GLN A 49 -10.29 1.66 -14.46
C GLN A 49 -9.45 2.95 -14.43
N GLY A 50 -8.22 2.89 -14.95
CA GLY A 50 -7.28 4.02 -14.99
C GLY A 50 -6.51 4.28 -13.70
N ARG A 51 -6.62 3.41 -12.69
CA ARG A 51 -5.86 3.47 -11.45
C ARG A 51 -4.75 2.43 -11.43
N THR A 52 -3.64 2.74 -10.79
CA THR A 52 -2.59 1.75 -10.54
C THR A 52 -2.90 0.99 -9.26
N LEU A 53 -3.06 -0.32 -9.35
CA LEU A 53 -3.31 -1.21 -8.22
C LEU A 53 -2.09 -2.06 -7.93
N VAL A 54 -1.81 -2.26 -6.64
CA VAL A 54 -0.68 -3.04 -6.15
C VAL A 54 -1.11 -4.08 -5.13
N GLU A 55 -0.51 -5.25 -5.20
CA GLU A 55 -0.59 -6.32 -4.19
C GLU A 55 0.82 -6.53 -3.62
N VAL A 56 0.93 -6.83 -2.33
CA VAL A 56 2.21 -7.09 -1.65
C VAL A 56 2.21 -8.44 -0.94
N ALA A 57 3.41 -8.96 -0.68
CA ALA A 57 3.61 -10.27 -0.08
C ALA A 57 3.07 -10.37 1.36
N GLU A 58 3.16 -9.29 2.14
CA GLU A 58 2.83 -9.25 3.56
C GLU A 58 1.31 -9.28 3.83
N HIS A 59 0.49 -8.87 2.85
CA HIS A 59 -0.98 -8.98 2.91
C HIS A 59 -1.53 -9.55 1.60
N PRO A 60 -1.43 -10.88 1.39
CA PRO A 60 -1.92 -11.50 0.17
C PRO A 60 -3.43 -11.35 0.04
N ASN A 61 -3.91 -11.13 -1.19
CA ASN A 61 -5.31 -10.81 -1.50
C ASN A 61 -5.81 -9.46 -0.98
N CYS A 62 -4.91 -8.59 -0.50
CA CYS A 62 -5.21 -7.19 -0.24
C CYS A 62 -4.64 -6.32 -1.36
N ILE A 63 -5.45 -5.38 -1.84
CA ILE A 63 -5.13 -4.53 -2.99
C ILE A 63 -5.06 -3.09 -2.48
N TRP A 64 -3.97 -2.40 -2.78
CA TRP A 64 -3.85 -0.97 -2.53
C TRP A 64 -3.93 -0.19 -3.84
N ASP A 65 -4.55 0.98 -3.76
CA ASP A 65 -4.51 1.98 -4.81
C ASP A 65 -3.20 2.75 -4.68
N TRP A 66 -2.27 2.54 -5.63
CA TRP A 66 -0.98 3.23 -5.63
C TRP A 66 -1.14 4.73 -5.75
N ASP A 67 -2.13 5.20 -6.51
CA ASP A 67 -2.35 6.63 -6.71
C ASP A 67 -2.72 7.31 -5.38
N ASP A 68 -3.34 6.57 -4.44
CA ASP A 68 -3.62 7.00 -3.07
C ASP A 68 -2.39 6.90 -2.15
N ILE A 69 -1.70 5.77 -2.13
CA ILE A 69 -0.61 5.53 -1.15
C ILE A 69 0.75 6.10 -1.57
N SER A 70 0.93 6.45 -2.84
CA SER A 70 2.20 6.94 -3.39
C SER A 70 2.62 8.28 -2.79
N GLN A 71 1.65 9.19 -2.58
CA GLN A 71 1.88 10.50 -1.97
C GLN A 71 2.29 10.38 -0.49
N SER A 72 1.90 9.28 0.16
CA SER A 72 2.19 9.05 1.57
C SER A 72 3.50 8.30 1.82
N GLN A 73 4.23 7.86 0.79
CA GLN A 73 5.42 7.00 0.96
C GLN A 73 6.45 7.59 1.92
N GLU A 74 6.75 8.89 1.80
CA GLU A 74 7.72 9.55 2.68
C GLU A 74 7.22 9.63 4.13
N ILE A 75 5.93 9.92 4.34
CA ILE A 75 5.32 9.97 5.67
C ILE A 75 5.32 8.58 6.31
N LEU A 76 4.94 7.54 5.55
CA LEU A 76 4.93 6.17 6.02
C LEU A 76 6.36 5.67 6.30
N ARG A 77 7.34 6.06 5.48
CA ARG A 77 8.77 5.79 5.73
C ARG A 77 9.23 6.37 7.05
N VAL A 78 8.88 7.62 7.36
CA VAL A 78 9.21 8.26 8.63
C VAL A 78 8.51 7.55 9.79
N ASN A 79 7.23 7.24 9.65
CA ASN A 79 6.42 6.64 10.72
C ASN A 79 6.81 5.19 11.03
N TYR A 80 7.15 4.40 10.02
CA TYR A 80 7.44 2.97 10.18
C TYR A 80 8.94 2.65 10.18
N GLY A 81 9.79 3.52 9.64
CA GLY A 81 11.22 3.27 9.51
C GLY A 81 11.48 1.97 8.77
N ASN A 82 12.19 1.04 9.41
CA ASN A 82 12.50 -0.28 8.84
C ASN A 82 11.51 -1.37 9.26
N ARG A 83 10.37 -1.02 9.87
CA ARG A 83 9.37 -1.99 10.31
C ARG A 83 8.72 -2.66 9.09
N ARG A 84 8.82 -4.00 9.03
CA ARG A 84 8.10 -4.80 8.04
C ARG A 84 6.60 -4.83 8.35
N SER A 85 5.81 -4.78 7.29
CA SER A 85 4.37 -4.96 7.34
C SER A 85 4.03 -6.39 7.77
N GLY A 86 2.83 -6.60 8.32
CA GLY A 86 2.38 -7.93 8.74
C GLY A 86 0.95 -7.91 9.25
N SER A 87 0.29 -9.06 9.28
CA SER A 87 -1.10 -9.19 9.71
C SER A 87 -1.19 -9.84 11.09
N GLN A 88 -2.09 -9.33 11.94
CA GLN A 88 -2.43 -9.97 13.20
C GLN A 88 -3.92 -10.31 13.20
N PRO A 89 -4.31 -11.60 13.32
CA PRO A 89 -5.71 -11.93 13.51
C PRO A 89 -6.19 -11.32 14.82
N LEU A 90 -7.31 -10.61 14.79
CA LEU A 90 -7.96 -10.19 16.02
C LEU A 90 -8.42 -11.45 16.77
N GLY A 91 -7.81 -11.71 17.92
CA GLY A 91 -8.17 -12.82 18.80
C GLY A 91 -9.64 -12.76 19.21
N ARG A 92 -10.22 -13.94 19.43
CA ARG A 92 -11.61 -14.14 19.87
C ARG A 92 -11.85 -13.59 21.28
#